data_AF-A0A9E2P5F4-F1
#
_entry.id   AF-A0A9E2P5F4-F1
#
_cell.length_a   1.000
_cell.length_b   1.000
_cell.length_c   1.000
_cell.angle_alpha   90.00
_cell.angle_beta   90.00
_cell.angle_gamma   90.00
#
_symmetry.space_group_name_H-M   'P 1'
#
loop_
_entity.id
_entity.type
_entity.pdbx_description
1 polymer ?
#
loop_
_entity_poly.entity_id
_entity_poly.type
_entity_poly.pdbx_seq_one_letter_code
_entity_poly.pdbx_strand_id
1 'polypeptide(L)'
;AALANFAMFFGGGDDRERPGGILGTLALMILAPMAAGLVQMAISRGREYEADRVGAGIAGDPRALASALQKIDASARRIVNPTAERNPASGQLLIINPLAGRGADNLFSTHPATGNRVKALATLELKMGAAPRRTIAAGQARGGMSTSVPTTPAPSRGPWS
;
A
#
# COMPACT_ATOMS: atom_id res chain seq x y z
N ALA A 1 -25.73 14.32 2.06
CA ALA A 1 -26.27 12.94 2.11
C ALA A 1 -25.56 12.09 3.17
N ALA A 2 -24.24 11.87 3.10
CA ALA A 2 -23.51 11.04 4.07
C ALA A 2 -23.66 11.48 5.54
N LEU A 3 -23.62 12.79 5.84
CA LEU A 3 -23.83 13.30 7.20
C LEU A 3 -25.23 13.04 7.76
N ALA A 4 -26.27 13.09 6.91
CA ALA A 4 -27.64 12.82 7.33
C ALA A 4 -27.87 11.33 7.62
N ASN A 5 -27.26 10.45 6.82
CA ASN A 5 -27.26 9.01 7.07
C ASN A 5 -26.47 8.64 8.35
N PHE A 6 -25.35 9.33 8.59
CA PHE A 6 -24.58 9.19 9.82
C PHE A 6 -25.39 9.65 11.06
N ALA A 7 -26.07 10.78 10.96
CA ALA A 7 -26.95 11.29 12.02
C ALA A 7 -28.15 10.36 12.30
N MET A 8 -28.76 9.74 11.27
CA MET A 8 -29.84 8.76 11.47
C MET A 8 -29.35 7.46 12.11
N PHE A 9 -28.19 6.93 11.68
CA PHE A 9 -27.66 5.67 12.20
C PHE A 9 -27.15 5.81 13.65
N PHE A 10 -26.53 6.94 14.00
CA PHE A 10 -25.93 7.14 15.33
C PHE A 10 -26.82 7.94 16.30
N GLY A 11 -27.72 8.81 15.82
CA GLY A 11 -28.51 9.74 16.64
C GLY A 11 -30.02 9.49 16.69
N GLY A 12 -30.58 8.51 15.97
CA GLY A 12 -32.03 8.36 15.80
C GLY A 12 -32.75 7.36 16.71
N GLY A 13 -32.25 7.04 17.91
CA GLY A 13 -32.87 6.01 18.78
C GLY A 13 -33.22 6.56 20.14
N ASP A 14 -34.47 6.34 20.57
CA ASP A 14 -35.06 6.78 21.83
C ASP A 14 -34.15 6.44 23.04
N ASP A 15 -33.91 7.40 23.92
CA ASP A 15 -32.95 7.33 25.04
C ASP A 15 -33.17 6.15 26.01
N ARG A 16 -34.34 5.49 25.95
CA ARG A 16 -34.73 4.41 26.86
C ARG A 16 -34.20 3.01 26.48
N GLU A 17 -33.73 2.83 25.24
CA GLU A 17 -33.36 1.49 24.72
C GLU A 17 -31.86 1.34 24.41
N ARG A 18 -31.07 2.39 24.61
CA ARG A 18 -29.62 2.38 24.32
C ARG A 18 -28.81 1.93 25.54
N PRO A 19 -28.01 0.85 25.46
CA PRO A 19 -27.10 0.47 26.54
C PRO A 19 -26.07 1.61 26.74
N GLY A 20 -26.18 2.32 27.87
CA GLY A 20 -25.28 3.43 28.22
C GLY A 20 -25.77 4.85 27.87
N GLY A 21 -26.98 5.03 27.33
CA GLY A 21 -27.57 6.36 27.06
C GLY A 21 -26.70 7.30 26.21
N ILE A 22 -26.77 8.61 26.47
CA ILE A 22 -26.00 9.66 25.76
C ILE A 22 -24.47 9.44 25.84
N LEU A 23 -23.96 8.87 26.95
CA LEU A 23 -22.53 8.58 27.07
C LEU A 23 -22.11 7.41 26.18
N GLY A 24 -22.95 6.38 26.06
CA GLY A 24 -22.73 5.26 25.15
C GLY A 24 -22.75 5.68 23.68
N THR A 25 -23.66 6.58 23.30
CA THR A 25 -23.71 7.11 21.92
C THR A 25 -22.50 7.98 21.59
N LEU A 26 -22.06 8.83 22.52
CA LEU A 26 -20.86 9.64 22.34
C LEU A 26 -19.60 8.78 22.22
N ALA A 27 -19.48 7.72 23.03
CA ALA A 27 -18.39 6.77 22.93
C ALA A 27 -18.38 6.05 21.57
N LEU A 28 -19.54 5.58 21.09
CA LEU A 28 -19.67 4.94 19.78
C LEU A 28 -19.35 5.89 18.62
N MET A 29 -19.72 7.16 18.71
CA MET A 29 -19.39 8.16 17.69
C MET A 29 -17.89 8.35 17.51
N ILE A 30 -17.09 8.18 18.56
CA ILE A 30 -15.63 8.28 18.51
C ILE A 30 -15.00 6.94 18.12
N LEU A 31 -15.46 5.85 18.73
CA LEU A 31 -14.85 4.53 18.56
C LEU A 31 -15.19 3.89 17.20
N ALA A 32 -16.39 4.09 16.67
CA ALA A 32 -16.82 3.47 15.42
C ALA A 32 -15.96 3.91 14.20
N PRO A 33 -15.67 5.21 13.99
CA PRO A 33 -14.74 5.64 12.93
C PRO A 33 -13.33 5.06 13.08
N MET A 34 -12.83 4.95 14.31
CA MET A 34 -11.51 4.35 14.57
C MET A 34 -11.50 2.86 14.19
N ALA A 35 -12.53 2.11 14.60
CA ALA A 35 -12.69 0.71 14.23
C ALA A 35 -12.81 0.53 12.71
N ALA A 36 -13.60 1.38 12.04
CA ALA A 36 -13.73 1.36 10.58
C ALA A 36 -12.38 1.64 9.88
N GLY A 37 -11.61 2.61 10.36
CA GLY A 37 -10.27 2.90 9.86
C GLY A 37 -9.30 1.71 9.99
N LEU A 38 -9.35 1.01 11.13
CA LEU A 38 -8.55 -0.21 11.34
C LEU A 38 -8.94 -1.33 10.37
N VAL A 39 -10.23 -1.56 10.15
CA VAL A 39 -10.73 -2.56 9.20
C VAL A 39 -10.30 -2.21 7.78
N GLN A 40 -10.47 -0.94 7.36
CA GLN A 40 -10.04 -0.48 6.04
C GLN A 40 -8.54 -0.67 5.82
N MET A 41 -7.72 -0.37 6.84
CA MET A 41 -6.28 -0.59 6.79
C MET A 41 -5.93 -2.09 6.74
N ALA A 42 -6.66 -2.95 7.44
CA ALA A 42 -6.48 -4.40 7.39
C ALA A 42 -6.80 -4.96 5.98
N ILE A 43 -7.90 -4.53 5.37
CA ILE A 43 -8.28 -4.92 4.00
C ILE A 43 -7.21 -4.48 3.00
N SER A 44 -6.75 -3.22 3.08
CA SER A 44 -5.70 -2.70 2.21
C SER A 44 -4.41 -3.52 2.30
N ARG A 45 -3.97 -3.86 3.53
CA ARG A 45 -2.79 -4.70 3.74
C ARG A 45 -2.95 -6.12 3.20
N GLY A 46 -4.13 -6.71 3.35
CA GLY A 46 -4.45 -8.02 2.77
C GLY A 46 -4.26 -8.04 1.25
N ARG A 47 -4.75 -7.00 0.56
CA ARG A 47 -4.60 -6.85 -0.90
C ARG A 47 -3.14 -6.71 -1.33
N GLU A 48 -2.33 -5.97 -0.59
CA GLU A 48 -0.89 -5.84 -0.88
C GLU A 48 -0.15 -7.18 -0.75
N TYR A 49 -0.43 -7.98 0.28
CA TYR A 49 0.16 -9.31 0.43
C TYR A 49 -0.30 -10.29 -0.65
N GLU A 50 -1.56 -10.20 -1.07
CA GLU A 50 -2.06 -11.00 -2.18
C GLU A 50 -1.38 -10.62 -3.49
N ALA A 51 -1.22 -9.32 -3.75
CA ALA A 51 -0.50 -8.82 -4.91
C ALA A 51 0.97 -9.30 -4.92
N ASP A 52 1.66 -9.25 -3.78
CA ASP A 52 3.03 -9.78 -3.65
C ASP A 52 3.09 -11.28 -3.93
N ARG A 53 2.13 -12.05 -3.40
CA ARG A 53 2.06 -13.50 -3.60
C ARG A 53 1.85 -13.85 -5.06
N VAL A 54 0.89 -13.19 -5.72
CA VAL A 54 0.59 -13.39 -7.14
C VAL A 54 1.78 -12.94 -7.99
N GLY A 55 2.36 -11.77 -7.71
CA GLY A 55 3.53 -11.24 -8.39
C GLY A 55 4.75 -12.17 -8.28
N ALA A 56 5.01 -12.72 -7.09
CA ALA A 56 6.05 -13.72 -6.88
C ALA A 56 5.78 -15.03 -7.64
N GLY A 57 4.51 -15.45 -7.70
CA GLY A 57 4.09 -16.62 -8.49
C GLY A 57 4.31 -16.42 -9.99
N ILE A 58 4.01 -15.23 -10.52
CA ILE A 58 4.25 -14.87 -11.93
C ILE A 58 5.76 -14.78 -12.21
N ALA A 59 6.53 -14.14 -11.32
CA ALA A 59 7.97 -14.00 -11.45
C ALA A 59 8.72 -15.33 -11.29
N GLY A 60 8.13 -16.29 -10.56
CA GLY A 60 8.73 -17.58 -10.22
C GLY A 60 9.86 -17.50 -9.18
N ASP A 61 10.16 -16.31 -8.64
CA ASP A 61 11.21 -16.08 -7.66
C ASP A 61 10.76 -15.06 -6.60
N PRO A 62 10.19 -15.51 -5.47
CA PRO A 62 9.79 -14.64 -4.37
C PRO A 62 10.96 -13.86 -3.76
N ARG A 63 12.18 -14.41 -3.78
CA ARG A 63 13.37 -13.80 -3.20
C ARG A 63 13.89 -12.65 -4.04
N ALA A 64 13.86 -12.78 -5.36
CA ALA A 64 14.16 -11.68 -6.27
C ALA A 64 13.20 -10.51 -6.06
N LEU A 65 11.90 -10.78 -5.89
CA LEU A 65 10.91 -9.75 -5.58
C LEU A 65 11.19 -9.08 -4.22
N ALA A 66 11.53 -9.86 -3.19
CA ALA A 66 11.91 -9.31 -1.89
C ALA A 66 13.15 -8.40 -1.98
N SER A 67 14.17 -8.81 -2.75
CA SER A 67 15.36 -8.00 -3.02
C SER A 67 15.04 -6.71 -3.77
N ALA A 68 14.13 -6.78 -4.75
CA ALA A 68 13.67 -5.60 -5.47
C ALA A 68 12.97 -4.60 -4.55
N LEU A 69 12.05 -5.07 -3.70
CA LEU A 69 11.36 -4.22 -2.72
C LEU A 69 12.34 -3.52 -1.78
N GLN A 70 13.36 -4.24 -1.27
CA GLN A 70 14.40 -3.64 -0.43
C GLN A 70 15.19 -2.53 -1.15
N LYS A 71 15.53 -2.73 -2.44
CA LYS A 71 16.24 -1.73 -3.24
C LYS A 71 15.40 -0.48 -3.48
N ILE A 72 14.10 -0.66 -3.78
CA ILE A 72 13.17 0.45 -3.96
C ILE A 72 13.01 1.21 -2.63
N ASP A 73 12.89 0.51 -1.49
CA ASP A 73 12.72 1.14 -0.17
C ASP A 73 13.94 1.97 0.21
N ALA A 74 15.13 1.41 0.00
CA ALA A 74 16.38 2.11 0.23
C ALA A 74 16.53 3.37 -0.64
N SER A 75 16.04 3.32 -1.88
CA SER A 75 16.07 4.47 -2.81
C SER A 75 15.04 5.52 -2.42
N ALA A 76 13.82 5.09 -2.08
CA ALA A 76 12.72 5.96 -1.66
C ALA A 76 13.06 6.76 -0.40
N ARG A 77 13.74 6.14 0.58
CA ARG A 77 14.18 6.85 1.80
C ARG A 77 15.23 7.93 1.56
N ARG A 78 15.99 7.85 0.46
CA ARG A 78 17.06 8.81 0.14
C ARG A 78 16.55 9.99 -0.66
N ILE A 79 15.50 9.79 -1.46
CA ILE A 79 14.97 10.78 -2.38
C ILE A 79 13.68 11.33 -1.80
N VAL A 80 13.73 12.56 -1.29
CA VAL A 80 12.52 13.26 -0.85
C VAL A 80 11.62 13.47 -2.07
N ASN A 81 10.36 13.04 -1.98
CA ASN A 81 9.36 13.29 -2.99
C ASN A 81 8.49 14.50 -2.59
N PRO A 82 8.83 15.73 -3.03
CA PRO A 82 8.12 16.94 -2.61
C PRO A 82 6.65 16.95 -3.04
N THR A 83 6.30 16.22 -4.10
CA THR A 83 4.90 16.08 -4.54
C THR A 83 4.10 15.21 -3.58
N ALA A 84 4.68 14.10 -3.12
CA ALA A 84 4.05 13.24 -2.13
C ALA A 84 3.96 13.92 -0.75
N GLU A 85 4.99 14.68 -0.35
CA GLU A 85 4.98 15.45 0.90
C GLU A 85 3.88 16.52 0.91
N ARG A 86 3.63 17.19 -0.24
CA ARG A 86 2.54 18.17 -0.38
C ARG A 86 1.15 17.54 -0.44
N ASN A 87 1.05 16.29 -0.86
CA ASN A 87 -0.22 15.56 -0.95
C ASN A 87 -0.06 14.16 -0.34
N PRO A 88 -0.16 14.03 1.00
CA PRO A 88 -0.01 12.75 1.69
C PRO A 88 -0.98 11.67 1.19
N ALA A 89 -2.17 12.06 0.70
CA ALA A 89 -3.15 11.14 0.13
C ALA A 89 -2.68 10.48 -1.17
N SER A 90 -1.67 11.03 -1.85
CA SER A 90 -1.05 10.39 -3.02
C SER A 90 -0.16 9.19 -2.66
N GLY A 91 0.24 9.06 -1.38
CA GLY A 91 1.08 7.95 -0.92
C GLY A 91 0.47 6.57 -1.18
N GLN A 92 -0.86 6.47 -1.23
CA GLN A 92 -1.56 5.21 -1.52
C GLN A 92 -1.37 4.71 -2.97
N LEU A 93 -0.97 5.58 -3.91
CA LEU A 93 -0.72 5.22 -5.32
C LEU A 93 0.68 4.65 -5.56
N LEU A 94 1.56 4.70 -4.55
CA LEU A 94 2.96 4.34 -4.69
C LEU A 94 3.22 2.95 -4.08
N ILE A 95 4.15 2.21 -4.70
CA ILE A 95 4.55 0.85 -4.27
C ILE A 95 5.19 0.90 -2.87
N ILE A 96 5.91 1.99 -2.59
CA ILE A 96 6.53 2.26 -1.29
C ILE A 96 6.16 3.68 -0.89
N ASN A 97 5.80 3.86 0.37
CA ASN A 97 5.53 5.17 0.94
C ASN A 97 6.82 6.02 0.92
N PRO A 98 6.89 7.11 0.12
CA PRO A 98 8.10 7.91 -0.03
C PRO A 98 8.24 8.97 1.07
N LEU A 99 7.24 9.09 1.97
CA LEU A 99 7.25 10.11 3.01
C LEU A 99 8.42 9.83 3.96
N ALA A 100 9.40 10.73 3.96
CA ALA A 100 10.68 10.54 4.64
C ALA A 100 10.60 10.80 6.16
N GLY A 101 9.43 10.57 6.77
CA GLY A 101 9.20 10.79 8.20
C GLY A 101 9.26 12.27 8.64
N ARG A 102 9.10 13.24 7.73
CA ARG A 102 9.07 14.68 8.08
C ARG A 102 7.67 15.23 8.42
N GLY A 103 6.63 14.40 8.35
CA GLY A 103 5.26 14.71 8.77
C GLY A 103 4.68 13.60 9.64
N ALA A 104 3.52 13.86 10.26
CA ALA A 104 2.84 12.95 11.19
C ALA A 104 2.93 11.49 10.72
N ASP A 105 3.68 10.71 11.49
CA ASP A 105 4.06 9.34 11.23
C ASP A 105 2.89 8.50 10.73
N ASN A 106 3.12 7.71 9.67
CA ASN A 106 2.70 6.32 9.36
C ASN A 106 1.33 5.74 9.82
N LEU A 107 0.53 6.45 10.61
CA LEU A 107 -0.72 6.00 11.25
C LEU A 107 -1.86 5.87 10.23
N PHE A 108 -1.72 6.49 9.07
CA PHE A 108 -2.62 6.36 7.92
C PHE A 108 -1.94 5.67 6.73
N SER A 109 -0.79 5.01 6.93
CA SER A 109 -0.15 4.25 5.85
C SER A 109 -1.03 3.05 5.52
N THR A 110 -1.74 3.14 4.39
CA THR A 110 -2.59 2.08 3.84
C THR A 110 -1.79 0.87 3.35
N HIS A 111 -0.46 1.00 3.33
CA HIS A 111 0.49 -0.02 2.92
C HIS A 111 1.17 -0.70 4.11
N PRO A 112 1.37 -2.03 4.07
CA PRO A 112 2.20 -2.71 5.06
C PRO A 112 3.65 -2.25 4.92
N ALA A 113 4.35 -2.12 6.05
CA ALA A 113 5.77 -1.79 6.03
C ALA A 113 6.56 -2.76 5.14
N THR A 114 7.54 -2.25 4.38
CA THR A 114 8.31 -3.05 3.41
C THR A 114 8.94 -4.28 4.06
N GLY A 115 9.43 -4.17 5.30
CA GLY A 115 9.97 -5.30 6.06
C GLY A 115 8.97 -6.44 6.28
N ASN A 116 7.68 -6.15 6.46
CA ASN A 116 6.65 -7.18 6.62
C ASN A 116 6.38 -7.91 5.30
N ARG A 117 6.39 -7.18 4.18
CA ARG A 117 6.26 -7.77 2.82
C ARG A 117 7.44 -8.68 2.50
N VAL A 118 8.66 -8.24 2.81
CA VAL A 118 9.88 -9.05 2.66
C VAL A 118 9.80 -10.35 3.47
N LYS A 119 9.34 -10.29 4.72
CA LYS A 119 9.14 -11.50 5.55
C LYS A 119 8.08 -12.44 4.97
N ALA A 120 6.97 -11.89 4.46
CA ALA A 120 5.92 -12.68 3.83
C ALA A 120 6.44 -13.39 2.56
N LEU A 121 7.23 -12.69 1.73
CA LEU A 121 7.86 -13.26 0.55
C LEU A 121 8.92 -14.33 0.89
N ALA A 122 9.72 -14.13 1.93
CA ALA A 122 10.64 -15.16 2.42
C ALA A 122 9.89 -16.41 2.91
N THR A 123 8.75 -16.23 3.57
CA THR A 123 7.88 -17.35 3.96
C THR A 123 7.28 -18.05 2.73
N LEU A 124 6.92 -17.30 1.69
CA LEU A 124 6.41 -17.85 0.43
C LEU A 124 7.49 -18.63 -0.33
N GLU A 125 8.74 -18.15 -0.34
CA GLU A 125 9.90 -18.86 -0.91
C GLU A 125 10.04 -20.26 -0.31
N LEU A 126 9.95 -20.38 1.02
CA LEU A 126 9.99 -21.67 1.70
C LEU A 126 8.86 -22.60 1.26
N LYS A 127 7.65 -22.05 1.03
CA LYS A 127 6.46 -22.82 0.61
C LYS A 127 6.51 -23.25 -0.86
N MET A 128 7.08 -22.44 -1.74
CA MET A 128 7.22 -22.77 -3.17
C MET A 128 8.31 -23.82 -3.43
N GLY A 129 9.06 -24.21 -2.40
CA GLY A 129 10.36 -24.86 -2.55
C GLY A 129 11.37 -23.84 -3.07
N ALA A 130 12.65 -24.01 -2.74
CA ALA A 130 13.70 -23.13 -3.25
C ALA A 130 13.70 -23.19 -4.79
N ALA A 131 13.00 -22.24 -5.43
CA ALA A 131 12.92 -22.19 -6.87
C ALA A 131 14.35 -22.07 -7.42
N PRO A 132 14.74 -22.87 -8.42
CA PRO A 132 16.07 -22.77 -8.99
C PRO A 132 16.28 -21.33 -9.44
N ARG A 133 17.34 -20.70 -8.94
CA ARG A 133 17.68 -19.30 -9.21
C ARG A 133 17.65 -19.11 -10.72
N ARG A 134 16.62 -18.46 -11.24
CA ARG A 134 16.59 -18.02 -12.63
C ARG A 134 17.53 -16.83 -12.68
N THR A 135 18.83 -17.11 -12.76
CA THR A 135 19.83 -16.11 -13.09
C THR A 135 19.43 -15.57 -14.44
N ILE A 136 18.70 -14.45 -14.43
CA ILE A 136 18.74 -13.52 -15.54
C ILE A 136 20.21 -13.16 -15.58
N ALA A 137 20.95 -13.77 -16.52
CA ALA A 137 22.36 -13.50 -16.68
C ALA A 137 22.46 -11.98 -16.71
N ALA A 138 23.12 -11.40 -15.69
CA ALA A 138 23.42 -9.99 -15.66
C ALA A 138 24.35 -9.77 -16.84
N GLY A 139 23.77 -9.53 -18.01
CA GLY A 139 24.47 -9.20 -19.23
C GLY A 139 25.28 -7.96 -18.91
N GLN A 140 26.57 -8.18 -18.69
CA GLN A 140 27.67 -7.23 -18.65
C GLN A 140 27.22 -5.77 -18.72
N ALA A 141 26.79 -5.20 -17.60
CA ALA A 141 26.64 -3.77 -17.44
C ALA A 141 28.03 -3.15 -17.25
N ARG A 142 28.86 -3.24 -18.29
CA ARG A 142 30.08 -2.45 -18.49
C ARG A 142 29.88 -1.63 -19.77
N GLY A 143 28.96 -0.68 -19.71
CA GLY A 143 28.68 0.28 -20.76
C GLY A 143 27.79 1.36 -20.15
N GLY A 144 28.15 2.63 -20.34
CA GLY A 144 27.56 3.77 -19.63
C GLY A 144 26.04 3.77 -19.60
N MET A 145 25.48 4.30 -18.50
CA MET A 145 24.05 4.54 -18.35
C MET A 145 23.58 5.56 -19.40
N SER A 146 23.27 5.09 -20.61
CA SER A 146 22.38 5.78 -21.52
C SER A 146 20.98 5.30 -21.20
N THR A 147 20.23 6.09 -20.44
CA THR A 147 18.78 5.90 -20.33
C THR A 147 18.18 6.31 -21.66
N SER A 148 18.07 5.38 -22.60
CA SER A 148 17.29 5.58 -23.82
C SER A 148 15.82 5.60 -23.43
N VAL A 149 15.27 6.77 -23.11
CA VAL A 149 13.83 6.97 -22.99
C VAL A 149 13.27 6.90 -24.41
N PRO A 150 12.45 5.88 -24.77
CA PRO A 150 11.82 5.84 -26.08
C PRO A 150 10.79 6.97 -26.12
N THR A 151 10.96 7.94 -27.02
CA THR A 151 9.91 8.92 -27.29
C THR A 151 8.80 8.25 -28.07
N THR A 152 7.66 8.02 -27.46
CA THR A 152 6.46 7.53 -28.14
C THR A 152 5.90 8.64 -29.03
N PRO A 153 5.65 8.41 -30.33
CA PRO A 153 4.86 9.33 -31.15
C PRO A 153 3.46 9.49 -30.55
N ALA A 154 2.82 10.65 -30.76
CA ALA A 154 1.50 10.96 -30.20
C ALA A 154 0.47 9.83 -30.48
N PRO A 155 -0.37 9.47 -29.49
CA PRO A 155 -1.28 8.34 -29.65
C PRO A 155 -2.32 8.62 -30.74
N SER A 156 -2.44 7.71 -31.70
CA SER A 156 -3.67 7.64 -32.50
C SER A 156 -4.82 7.26 -31.56
N ARG A 157 -5.97 7.93 -31.73
CA ARG A 157 -7.19 7.67 -30.94
C ARG A 157 -7.51 6.18 -30.99
N GLY A 158 -7.50 5.55 -29.83
CA GLY A 158 -7.84 4.15 -29.66
C GLY A 158 -9.35 3.93 -29.66
N PRO A 159 -9.82 2.68 -29.61
CA PRO A 159 -11.25 2.34 -29.66
C PRO A 159 -12.06 2.75 -28.41
N TRP A 160 -11.42 3.45 -27.46
CA TRP A 160 -12.03 3.98 -26.24
C TRP A 160 -11.87 5.50 -26.11
N SER A 161 -11.56 6.19 -27.20
CA SER A 161 -11.53 7.67 -27.29
C SER A 161 -12.54 8.21 -28.28
#